data_AF-A0AA43QJZ6-F1
#
_entry.id   AF-A0AA43QJZ6-F1
#
_cell.length_a   1.000
_cell.length_b   1.000
_cell.length_c   1.000
_cell.angle_alpha   90.00
_cell.angle_beta   90.00
_cell.angle_gamma   90.00
#
_symmetry.space_group_name_H-M   'P 1'
#
loop_
_entity.id
_entity.type
_entity.pdbx_description
1 polymer ?
#
loop_
_entity_poly.entity_id
_entity_poly.type
_entity_poly.pdbx_seq_one_letter_code
_entity_poly.pdbx_strand_id
1 'polypeptide(L)'
;MPKDSGMNGVQIPVRPQEAPVQNSISESPEISARWQRQSASPSPPKGFSNAHVMCYRNSMIQALLHIPKLVNWLEDYHDTCPKENRCTICAFQRLSLLYWQTHPNSKDVNQSMAALTANLKTTATLRTWRWSRQQDANEFYMFLVNAMIERHSRSRVVSPFEYRLGVPIRKDVRLEDILKTVTFAPANVSDYECEKCKKKGRATQHARLTTTPDILEIDFLRFQQTGRGVYKKNSSHVPFSSNLDLSAFAEGKSTLQYRLLSVVQHMGSFANGHYRCIAKSPSGVWEELDDSSVRKSRISEAINPGGGWTPYSLFYARVEDDAHLNGHVNGDGQVLQRESEGSRHSNHTSSHKRVKSHM
;
A
#
# COMPACT_ATOMS: atom_id res chain seq x y z
N MET A 1 9.67 2.44 -52.97
CA MET A 1 8.86 2.89 -51.83
C MET A 1 7.97 1.75 -51.38
N PRO A 2 8.26 1.07 -50.26
CA PRO A 2 7.36 0.09 -49.67
C PRO A 2 6.44 0.76 -48.63
N LYS A 3 5.20 0.26 -48.57
CA LYS A 3 4.06 0.76 -47.79
C LYS A 3 4.19 0.36 -46.31
N ASP A 4 3.88 1.31 -45.42
CA ASP A 4 3.76 1.10 -43.97
C ASP A 4 2.61 0.13 -43.64
N SER A 5 2.95 -0.96 -42.94
CA SER A 5 2.01 -1.88 -42.32
C SER A 5 1.69 -1.40 -40.90
N GLY A 6 0.44 -0.96 -40.70
CA GLY A 6 -0.07 -0.49 -39.41
C GLY A 6 -0.01 -1.54 -38.30
N MET A 7 0.44 -1.11 -37.13
CA MET A 7 0.35 -1.87 -35.89
C MET A 7 -1.12 -1.96 -35.44
N ASN A 8 -1.65 -3.19 -35.45
CA ASN A 8 -2.95 -3.51 -34.86
C ASN A 8 -2.89 -3.31 -33.33
N GLY A 9 -3.78 -2.46 -32.82
CA GLY A 9 -4.00 -2.25 -31.39
C GLY A 9 -4.58 -3.50 -30.72
N VAL A 10 -3.97 -3.90 -29.60
CA VAL A 10 -4.45 -4.97 -28.73
C VAL A 10 -5.75 -4.50 -28.05
N GLN A 11 -6.88 -5.15 -28.36
CA GLN A 11 -8.16 -4.92 -27.69
C GLN A 11 -8.15 -5.58 -26.30
N ILE A 12 -8.41 -4.80 -25.25
CA ILE A 12 -8.65 -5.30 -23.90
C ILE A 12 -10.15 -5.64 -23.78
N PRO A 13 -10.54 -6.88 -23.43
CA PRO A 13 -11.96 -7.23 -23.30
C PRO A 13 -12.60 -6.53 -22.10
N VAL A 14 -13.72 -5.85 -22.32
CA VAL A 14 -14.57 -5.29 -21.26
C VAL A 14 -15.39 -6.43 -20.65
N ARG A 15 -15.22 -6.71 -19.35
CA ARG A 15 -16.07 -7.65 -18.61
C ARG A 15 -17.48 -7.07 -18.41
N PRO A 16 -18.54 -7.89 -18.47
CA PRO A 16 -19.90 -7.45 -18.12
C PRO A 16 -19.96 -7.00 -16.66
N GLN A 17 -20.67 -5.91 -16.38
CA GLN A 17 -20.95 -5.45 -15.02
C GLN A 17 -21.95 -6.39 -14.35
N GLU A 18 -21.53 -7.07 -13.28
CA GLU A 18 -22.46 -7.72 -12.35
C GLU A 18 -23.08 -6.68 -11.42
N ALA A 19 -24.38 -6.83 -11.13
CA ALA A 19 -25.15 -5.92 -10.29
C ALA A 19 -24.62 -5.89 -8.84
N PRO A 20 -24.71 -4.73 -8.13
CA PRO A 20 -24.16 -4.60 -6.78
C PRO A 20 -24.99 -5.39 -5.76
N VAL A 21 -24.34 -6.36 -5.12
CA VAL A 21 -24.88 -7.05 -3.94
C VAL A 21 -24.83 -6.07 -2.77
N GLN A 22 -26.00 -5.63 -2.28
CA GLN A 22 -26.11 -4.84 -1.05
C GLN A 22 -25.83 -5.74 0.16
N ASN A 23 -24.58 -5.81 0.59
CA ASN A 23 -24.23 -6.29 1.92
C ASN A 23 -24.18 -5.10 2.86
N SER A 24 -25.05 -5.08 3.87
CA SER A 24 -24.99 -4.15 5.00
C SER A 24 -23.68 -4.38 5.77
N ILE A 25 -22.68 -3.54 5.53
CA ILE A 25 -21.39 -3.57 6.21
C ILE A 25 -21.59 -3.01 7.62
N SER A 26 -21.58 -3.88 8.64
CA SER A 26 -21.29 -3.44 10.00
C SER A 26 -19.89 -2.86 10.03
N GLU A 27 -19.73 -1.59 10.42
CA GLU A 27 -18.43 -0.92 10.53
C GLU A 27 -17.49 -1.71 11.45
N SER A 28 -16.51 -2.40 10.86
CA SER A 28 -15.32 -2.87 11.59
C SER A 28 -14.47 -1.65 11.95
N PRO A 29 -13.80 -1.63 13.12
CA PRO A 29 -12.97 -0.49 13.49
C PRO A 29 -11.89 -0.28 12.43
N GLU A 30 -11.81 0.95 11.93
CA GLU A 30 -10.85 1.37 10.92
C GLU A 30 -9.42 1.27 11.48
N ILE A 31 -8.54 0.53 10.80
CA ILE A 31 -7.15 0.35 11.23
C ILE A 31 -6.35 1.60 10.89
N SER A 32 -5.73 2.20 11.91
CA SER A 32 -5.00 3.45 11.78
C SER A 32 -3.83 3.35 10.80
N ALA A 33 -3.65 4.39 9.98
CA ALA A 33 -2.48 4.56 9.11
C ALA A 33 -1.25 5.18 9.82
N ARG A 34 -1.36 5.50 11.12
CA ARG A 34 -0.30 6.11 11.94
C ARG A 34 0.34 5.05 12.87
N TRP A 35 1.57 5.28 13.31
CA TRP A 35 2.22 4.40 14.31
C TRP A 35 1.51 4.48 15.67
N GLN A 36 1.01 3.35 16.20
CA GLN A 36 0.24 3.27 17.44
C GLN A 36 1.10 2.70 18.60
N ARG A 37 1.92 3.53 19.25
CA ARG A 37 2.54 3.35 20.59
C ARG A 37 3.31 2.05 20.99
N GLN A 38 3.23 0.91 20.28
CA GLN A 38 3.95 -0.33 20.61
C GLN A 38 4.94 -0.77 19.50
N SER A 39 4.64 -0.49 18.24
CA SER A 39 5.54 -0.84 17.13
C SER A 39 6.70 0.16 16.92
N ALA A 40 6.74 1.25 17.71
CA ALA A 40 7.76 2.28 17.59
C ALA A 40 8.99 1.99 18.46
N SER A 41 9.83 1.04 18.03
CA SER A 41 11.13 0.82 18.67
C SER A 41 12.06 2.01 18.45
N PRO A 42 12.78 2.47 19.49
CA PRO A 42 13.84 3.47 19.32
C PRO A 42 15.10 2.88 18.67
N SER A 43 15.24 1.55 18.64
CA SER A 43 16.39 0.87 18.07
C SER A 43 16.19 0.56 16.59
N PRO A 44 17.25 0.64 15.76
CA PRO A 44 17.20 0.16 14.40
C PRO A 44 16.83 -1.32 14.35
N PRO A 45 16.01 -1.76 13.38
CA PRO A 45 15.67 -3.15 13.22
C PRO A 45 16.89 -4.00 12.84
N LYS A 46 16.76 -5.32 12.91
CA LYS A 46 17.77 -6.24 12.35
C LYS A 46 17.47 -6.58 10.90
N GLY A 47 18.52 -6.60 10.09
CA GLY A 47 18.45 -7.03 8.71
C GLY A 47 18.18 -8.53 8.56
N PHE A 48 17.83 -8.93 7.35
CA PHE A 48 17.54 -10.31 6.99
C PHE A 48 18.73 -10.94 6.25
N SER A 49 19.19 -12.08 6.75
CA SER A 49 20.18 -12.91 6.08
C SER A 49 19.75 -13.25 4.65
N ASN A 50 20.72 -13.21 3.76
CA ASN A 50 20.55 -13.61 2.37
C ASN A 50 21.35 -14.88 2.11
N ALA A 51 20.81 -16.02 2.56
CA ALA A 51 21.49 -17.31 2.40
C ALA A 51 21.66 -17.74 0.94
N HIS A 52 20.99 -17.08 -0.03
CA HIS A 52 21.00 -17.44 -1.45
C HIS A 52 20.90 -16.21 -2.36
N VAL A 53 19.69 -15.86 -2.83
CA VAL A 53 19.39 -14.76 -3.76
C VAL A 53 18.02 -14.15 -3.42
N MET A 54 17.83 -13.84 -2.15
CA MET A 54 16.52 -13.47 -1.56
C MET A 54 16.36 -11.96 -1.35
N CYS A 55 17.22 -11.13 -1.92
CA CYS A 55 17.18 -9.69 -1.75
C CYS A 55 15.86 -9.05 -2.22
N TYR A 56 15.24 -9.56 -3.30
CA TYR A 56 13.90 -9.13 -3.75
C TYR A 56 12.83 -9.31 -2.66
N ARG A 57 12.88 -10.42 -1.93
CA ARG A 57 11.98 -10.74 -0.82
C ARG A 57 12.33 -9.89 0.40
N ASN A 58 13.61 -9.80 0.75
CA ASN A 58 14.08 -9.11 1.94
C ASN A 58 13.71 -7.62 1.89
N SER A 59 14.12 -6.95 0.81
CA SER A 59 13.80 -5.53 0.57
C SER A 59 12.30 -5.26 0.57
N MET A 60 11.50 -6.11 -0.07
CA MET A 60 10.05 -5.93 -0.13
C MET A 60 9.40 -6.12 1.25
N ILE A 61 9.74 -7.19 1.98
CA ILE A 61 9.19 -7.40 3.33
C ILE A 61 9.63 -6.28 4.28
N GLN A 62 10.88 -5.80 4.17
CA GLN A 62 11.35 -4.64 4.93
C GLN A 62 10.56 -3.37 4.59
N ALA A 63 10.28 -3.11 3.31
CA ALA A 63 9.42 -1.98 2.89
C ALA A 63 8.02 -2.08 3.51
N LEU A 64 7.41 -3.28 3.48
CA LEU A 64 6.08 -3.53 4.04
C LEU A 64 6.03 -3.38 5.56
N LEU A 65 7.06 -3.85 6.28
CA LEU A 65 7.15 -3.69 7.73
C LEU A 65 7.28 -2.23 8.17
N HIS A 66 7.58 -1.31 7.26
CA HIS A 66 7.59 0.14 7.49
C HIS A 66 6.28 0.83 7.10
N ILE A 67 5.23 0.06 6.78
CA ILE A 67 3.88 0.58 6.54
C ILE A 67 3.09 0.48 7.85
N PRO A 68 2.79 1.59 8.54
CA PRO A 68 2.16 1.55 9.86
C PRO A 68 0.79 0.85 9.82
N LYS A 69 -0.02 1.13 8.80
CA LYS A 69 -1.34 0.50 8.62
C LYS A 69 -1.25 -1.03 8.56
N LEU A 70 -0.22 -1.56 7.88
CA LEU A 70 0.00 -3.00 7.81
C LEU A 70 0.46 -3.55 9.16
N VAL A 71 1.37 -2.86 9.85
CA VAL A 71 1.87 -3.32 11.16
C VAL A 71 0.75 -3.33 12.20
N ASN A 72 -0.03 -2.25 12.27
CA ASN A 72 -1.21 -2.18 13.14
C ASN A 72 -2.22 -3.28 12.77
N TRP A 73 -2.47 -3.49 11.47
CA TRP A 73 -3.33 -4.59 11.03
C TRP A 73 -2.80 -5.94 11.50
N LEU A 74 -1.50 -6.22 11.34
CA LEU A 74 -0.90 -7.48 11.78
C LEU A 74 -1.04 -7.68 13.29
N GLU A 75 -0.88 -6.63 14.09
CA GLU A 75 -1.02 -6.68 15.55
C GLU A 75 -2.46 -7.00 15.96
N ASP A 76 -3.46 -6.36 15.34
CA ASP A 76 -4.88 -6.52 15.67
C ASP A 76 -5.53 -7.77 15.04
N TYR A 77 -4.88 -8.40 14.05
CA TYR A 77 -5.58 -9.36 13.19
C TYR A 77 -5.87 -10.72 13.86
N HIS A 78 -4.91 -11.27 14.61
CA HIS A 78 -5.00 -12.64 15.13
C HIS A 78 -4.60 -12.70 16.61
N ASP A 79 -5.60 -12.57 17.49
CA ASP A 79 -5.44 -12.88 18.93
C ASP A 79 -5.47 -14.39 19.19
N THR A 80 -6.29 -15.14 18.45
CA THR A 80 -6.35 -16.61 18.50
C THR A 80 -6.44 -17.18 17.08
N CYS A 81 -5.51 -18.06 16.72
CA CYS A 81 -5.47 -18.65 15.37
C CYS A 81 -5.45 -20.18 15.45
N PRO A 82 -6.45 -20.90 14.92
CA PRO A 82 -6.47 -22.37 14.94
C PRO A 82 -5.39 -23.03 14.07
N LYS A 83 -4.62 -22.22 13.32
CA LYS A 83 -3.58 -22.67 12.39
C LYS A 83 -2.22 -22.06 12.72
N GLU A 84 -1.96 -21.66 13.97
CA GLU A 84 -0.77 -20.92 14.46
C GLU A 84 0.49 -21.12 13.58
N ASN A 85 1.08 -22.32 13.64
CA ASN A 85 2.36 -22.62 12.99
C ASN A 85 2.33 -22.61 11.45
N ARG A 86 1.16 -22.78 10.83
CA ARG A 86 0.99 -22.81 9.35
C ARG A 86 0.35 -21.54 8.80
N CYS A 87 -0.03 -20.61 9.66
CA CYS A 87 -0.68 -19.37 9.28
C CYS A 87 0.35 -18.36 8.76
N THR A 88 0.18 -17.92 7.52
CA THR A 88 1.06 -16.89 6.92
C THR A 88 0.97 -15.59 7.69
N ILE A 89 -0.23 -15.18 8.09
CA ILE A 89 -0.47 -13.90 8.76
C ILE A 89 0.12 -13.93 10.18
N CYS A 90 -0.06 -15.02 10.96
CA CYS A 90 0.60 -15.14 12.27
C CYS A 90 2.13 -15.19 12.15
N ALA A 91 2.68 -15.84 11.12
CA ALA A 91 4.11 -15.83 10.89
C ALA A 91 4.63 -14.42 10.55
N PHE A 92 3.85 -13.64 9.82
CA PHE A 92 4.18 -12.25 9.49
C PHE A 92 4.02 -11.33 10.71
N GLN A 93 2.96 -11.48 11.49
CA GLN A 93 2.76 -10.78 12.77
C GLN A 93 3.93 -11.07 13.73
N ARG A 94 4.33 -12.33 13.90
CA ARG A 94 5.49 -12.71 14.71
C ARG A 94 6.79 -12.06 14.21
N LEU A 95 7.00 -12.04 12.88
CA LEU A 95 8.14 -11.36 12.29
C LEU A 95 8.10 -9.86 12.59
N SER A 96 6.95 -9.20 12.42
CA SER A 96 6.76 -7.77 12.71
C SER A 96 7.09 -7.45 14.17
N LEU A 97 6.54 -8.23 15.11
CA LEU A 97 6.80 -8.08 16.54
C LEU A 97 8.28 -8.22 16.87
N LEU A 98 8.97 -9.22 16.30
CA LEU A 98 10.41 -9.44 16.50
C LEU A 98 11.27 -8.34 15.84
N TYR A 99 10.86 -7.86 14.67
CA TYR A 99 11.55 -6.82 13.90
C TYR A 99 11.54 -5.48 14.63
N TRP A 100 10.40 -5.14 15.25
CA TRP A 100 10.17 -3.90 15.98
C TRP A 100 10.34 -4.02 17.50
N GLN A 101 11.06 -5.02 18.00
CA GLN A 101 11.40 -5.05 19.44
C GLN A 101 12.37 -3.93 19.81
N THR A 102 12.39 -3.56 21.09
CA THR A 102 13.36 -2.59 21.63
C THR A 102 14.81 -3.02 21.41
N HIS A 103 15.07 -4.32 21.48
CA HIS A 103 16.40 -4.91 21.28
C HIS A 103 16.29 -6.14 20.36
N PRO A 104 16.10 -5.93 19.05
CA PRO A 104 15.81 -7.03 18.14
C PRO A 104 17.03 -7.94 18.01
N ASN A 105 16.81 -9.24 18.12
CA ASN A 105 17.86 -10.26 17.98
C ASN A 105 17.92 -10.78 16.54
N SER A 106 19.11 -10.74 15.92
CA SER A 106 19.28 -11.17 14.52
C SER A 106 18.88 -12.63 14.31
N LYS A 107 19.20 -13.53 15.25
CA LYS A 107 18.86 -14.95 15.16
C LYS A 107 17.35 -15.15 15.15
N ASP A 108 16.64 -14.50 16.07
CA ASP A 108 15.19 -14.68 16.22
C ASP A 108 14.43 -14.08 15.03
N VAL A 109 14.83 -12.89 14.57
CA VAL A 109 14.27 -12.25 13.38
C VAL A 109 14.47 -13.13 12.15
N ASN A 110 15.67 -13.68 11.94
CA ASN A 110 15.96 -14.55 10.81
C ASN A 110 15.25 -15.91 10.88
N GLN A 111 15.09 -16.46 12.08
CA GLN A 111 14.28 -17.67 12.30
C GLN A 111 12.80 -17.42 11.98
N SER A 112 12.26 -16.26 12.38
CA SER A 112 10.89 -15.87 12.05
C SER A 112 10.70 -15.63 10.54
N MET A 113 11.69 -15.03 9.89
CA MET A 113 11.70 -14.85 8.43
C MET A 113 11.72 -16.20 7.68
N ALA A 114 12.46 -17.18 8.20
CA ALA A 114 12.47 -18.54 7.66
C ALA A 114 11.11 -19.24 7.84
N ALA A 115 10.46 -19.07 9.01
CA ALA A 115 9.13 -19.60 9.27
C ALA A 115 8.07 -18.98 8.35
N LEU A 116 8.09 -17.65 8.17
CA LEU A 116 7.22 -16.96 7.20
C LEU A 116 7.44 -17.51 5.79
N THR A 117 8.70 -17.65 5.36
CA THR A 117 9.05 -18.21 4.05
C THR A 117 8.54 -19.65 3.88
N ALA A 118 8.64 -20.48 4.92
CA ALA A 118 8.11 -21.85 4.91
C ALA A 118 6.59 -21.85 4.75
N ASN A 119 5.86 -20.97 5.44
CA ASN A 119 4.41 -20.85 5.31
C ASN A 119 3.99 -20.36 3.91
N LEU A 120 4.71 -19.37 3.36
CA LEU A 120 4.48 -18.88 2.00
C LEU A 120 4.67 -19.97 0.94
N LYS A 121 5.68 -20.84 1.07
CA LYS A 121 5.88 -22.00 0.18
C LYS A 121 4.69 -22.96 0.09
N THR A 122 3.77 -22.91 1.06
CA THR A 122 2.57 -23.77 1.09
C THR A 122 1.32 -23.11 0.53
N THR A 123 1.36 -21.81 0.18
CA THR A 123 0.19 -21.10 -0.34
C THR A 123 -0.05 -21.46 -1.81
N ALA A 124 -1.29 -21.35 -2.28
CA ALA A 124 -1.60 -21.65 -3.67
C ALA A 124 -0.80 -20.76 -4.63
N THR A 125 -0.66 -19.49 -4.27
CA THR A 125 0.06 -18.46 -5.04
C THR A 125 1.57 -18.65 -5.14
N LEU A 126 2.23 -19.15 -4.08
CA LEU A 126 3.69 -19.18 -3.98
C LEU A 126 4.28 -20.60 -3.96
N ARG A 127 3.45 -21.64 -4.04
CA ARG A 127 3.92 -23.05 -4.08
C ARG A 127 4.85 -23.35 -5.25
N THR A 128 4.63 -22.70 -6.40
CA THR A 128 5.45 -22.87 -7.62
C THR A 128 6.53 -21.79 -7.76
N TRP A 129 6.61 -20.84 -6.82
CA TRP A 129 7.59 -19.77 -6.83
C TRP A 129 9.01 -20.33 -6.74
N ARG A 130 9.93 -19.87 -7.59
CA ARG A 130 11.31 -20.38 -7.61
C ARG A 130 12.18 -19.63 -6.60
N TRP A 131 12.08 -20.04 -5.34
CA TRP A 131 12.74 -19.41 -4.19
C TRP A 131 14.28 -19.36 -4.22
N SER A 132 14.92 -20.26 -4.98
CA SER A 132 16.39 -20.33 -5.12
C SER A 132 16.91 -19.56 -6.33
N ARG A 133 16.07 -18.74 -6.98
CA ARG A 133 16.41 -17.90 -8.13
C ARG A 133 16.19 -16.43 -7.79
N GLN A 134 16.87 -15.54 -8.52
CA GLN A 134 16.49 -14.14 -8.53
C GLN A 134 15.08 -14.01 -9.09
N GLN A 135 14.32 -13.08 -8.53
CA GLN A 135 12.93 -12.82 -8.88
C GLN A 135 12.65 -11.33 -8.84
N ASP A 136 11.50 -10.95 -9.38
CA ASP A 136 10.99 -9.61 -9.30
C ASP A 136 10.39 -9.30 -7.92
N ALA A 137 10.77 -8.16 -7.32
CA ALA A 137 10.29 -7.78 -6.00
C ALA A 137 8.80 -7.40 -6.00
N ASN A 138 8.32 -6.78 -7.07
CA ASN A 138 6.93 -6.37 -7.20
C ASN A 138 6.01 -7.57 -7.50
N GLU A 139 6.49 -8.51 -8.33
CA GLU A 139 5.79 -9.78 -8.53
C GLU A 139 5.67 -10.57 -7.21
N PHE A 140 6.76 -10.64 -6.43
CA PHE A 140 6.72 -11.25 -5.09
C PHE A 140 5.70 -10.57 -4.18
N TYR A 141 5.65 -9.24 -4.16
CA TYR A 141 4.67 -8.49 -3.37
C TYR A 141 3.23 -8.86 -3.74
N MET A 142 2.90 -8.96 -5.03
CA MET A 142 1.56 -9.39 -5.46
C MET A 142 1.19 -10.77 -4.95
N PHE A 143 2.10 -11.73 -5.11
CA PHE A 143 1.83 -13.09 -4.65
C PHE A 143 1.76 -13.19 -3.11
N LEU A 144 2.53 -12.37 -2.39
CA LEU A 144 2.47 -12.24 -0.94
C LEU A 144 1.13 -11.65 -0.48
N VAL A 145 0.66 -10.56 -1.10
CA VAL A 145 -0.65 -9.96 -0.80
C VAL A 145 -1.76 -10.95 -1.09
N ASN A 146 -1.76 -11.60 -2.26
CA ASN A 146 -2.75 -12.62 -2.58
C ASN A 146 -2.72 -13.80 -1.60
N ALA A 147 -1.53 -14.25 -1.18
CA ALA A 147 -1.39 -15.29 -0.16
C ALA A 147 -2.02 -14.91 1.19
N MET A 148 -1.97 -13.63 1.56
CA MET A 148 -2.62 -13.10 2.76
C MET A 148 -4.14 -12.99 2.54
N ILE A 149 -4.59 -12.44 1.41
CA ILE A 149 -6.01 -12.25 1.08
C ILE A 149 -6.77 -13.59 0.97
N GLU A 150 -6.21 -14.59 0.28
CA GLU A 150 -6.84 -15.91 0.14
C GLU A 150 -7.19 -16.53 1.50
N ARG A 151 -6.29 -16.35 2.48
CA ARG A 151 -6.47 -16.85 3.85
C ARG A 151 -7.28 -15.90 4.74
N HIS A 152 -7.50 -14.67 4.28
CA HIS A 152 -8.22 -13.61 4.97
C HIS A 152 -9.73 -13.61 4.73
N SER A 153 -10.22 -14.17 3.62
CA SER A 153 -11.64 -14.21 3.18
C SER A 153 -12.70 -14.70 4.20
N ARG A 154 -12.31 -15.05 5.44
CA ARG A 154 -13.18 -15.42 6.56
C ARG A 154 -13.19 -14.43 7.74
N SER A 155 -12.40 -13.34 7.69
CA SER A 155 -12.30 -12.33 8.76
C SER A 155 -12.99 -11.02 8.35
N ARG A 156 -13.58 -10.31 9.32
CA ARG A 156 -14.33 -9.05 9.14
C ARG A 156 -13.43 -7.80 8.97
N VAL A 157 -12.10 -7.97 8.99
CA VAL A 157 -11.14 -6.86 8.95
C VAL A 157 -10.95 -6.37 7.50
N VAL A 158 -10.83 -5.07 7.27
CA VAL A 158 -10.50 -4.52 5.94
C VAL A 158 -9.02 -4.75 5.64
N SER A 159 -8.70 -5.23 4.43
CA SER A 159 -7.33 -5.44 3.98
C SER A 159 -6.56 -4.11 3.91
N PRO A 160 -5.34 -4.01 4.47
CA PRO A 160 -4.54 -2.77 4.42
C PRO A 160 -3.92 -2.50 3.02
N PHE A 161 -4.10 -3.42 2.07
CA PHE A 161 -3.59 -3.30 0.70
C PHE A 161 -4.66 -2.66 -0.19
N GLU A 162 -4.54 -1.36 -0.43
CA GLU A 162 -5.69 -0.57 -0.87
C GLU A 162 -5.56 -0.01 -2.30
N TYR A 163 -4.35 0.18 -2.85
CA TYR A 163 -4.21 0.54 -4.27
C TYR A 163 -2.77 0.46 -4.78
N ARG A 164 -2.64 0.13 -6.07
CA ARG A 164 -1.37 0.12 -6.81
C ARG A 164 -1.51 0.90 -8.12
N LEU A 165 -0.48 1.70 -8.42
CA LEU A 165 -0.29 2.31 -9.73
C LEU A 165 1.00 1.83 -10.39
N GLY A 166 0.88 1.06 -11.47
CA GLY A 166 2.00 0.76 -12.36
C GLY A 166 2.25 1.92 -13.31
N VAL A 167 3.44 2.51 -13.25
CA VAL A 167 3.80 3.73 -13.99
C VAL A 167 4.86 3.43 -15.05
N PRO A 168 4.56 3.60 -16.35
CA PRO A 168 5.58 3.49 -17.40
C PRO A 168 6.54 4.68 -17.32
N ILE A 169 7.83 4.39 -17.19
CA ILE A 169 8.82 5.44 -16.97
C ILE A 169 9.38 6.00 -18.28
N ARG A 170 9.65 7.31 -18.28
CA ARG A 170 10.33 8.04 -19.35
C ARG A 170 11.53 8.78 -18.77
N LYS A 171 12.59 8.91 -19.57
CA LYS A 171 13.84 9.52 -19.13
C LYS A 171 13.63 10.99 -18.78
N ASP A 172 14.08 11.38 -17.59
CA ASP A 172 14.08 12.77 -17.08
C ASP A 172 12.68 13.42 -16.98
N VAL A 173 11.62 12.61 -16.95
CA VAL A 173 10.24 13.06 -16.72
C VAL A 173 9.88 12.80 -15.26
N ARG A 174 9.33 13.81 -14.56
CA ARG A 174 8.93 13.66 -13.16
C ARG A 174 7.73 12.73 -13.04
N LEU A 175 7.63 12.00 -11.92
CA LEU A 175 6.52 11.08 -11.65
C LEU A 175 5.15 11.76 -11.80
N GLU A 176 4.99 12.95 -11.23
CA GLU A 176 3.75 13.72 -11.25
C GLU A 176 3.32 14.07 -12.69
N ASP A 177 4.30 14.37 -13.56
CA ASP A 177 4.04 14.62 -14.98
C ASP A 177 3.67 13.33 -15.72
N ILE A 178 4.28 12.19 -15.37
CA ILE A 178 3.89 10.90 -15.93
C ILE A 178 2.45 10.55 -15.52
N LEU A 179 2.10 10.73 -14.25
CA LEU A 179 0.74 10.50 -13.76
C LEU A 179 -0.26 11.37 -14.53
N LYS A 180 0.05 12.66 -14.72
CA LYS A 180 -0.81 13.59 -15.46
C LYS A 180 -0.94 13.26 -16.94
N THR A 181 0.17 12.94 -17.60
CA THR A 181 0.25 12.83 -19.07
C THR A 181 0.10 11.42 -19.61
N VAL A 182 0.13 10.41 -18.74
CA VAL A 182 0.02 9.00 -19.13
C VAL A 182 -1.09 8.31 -18.33
N THR A 183 -1.02 8.32 -17.00
CA THR A 183 -1.94 7.53 -16.16
C THR A 183 -3.35 8.12 -16.13
N PHE A 184 -3.48 9.44 -15.98
CA PHE A 184 -4.75 10.17 -15.89
C PHE A 184 -5.01 11.07 -17.11
N ALA A 185 -4.25 10.89 -18.19
CA ALA A 185 -4.46 11.65 -19.41
C ALA A 185 -5.82 11.30 -20.04
N PRO A 186 -6.54 12.29 -20.60
CA PRO A 186 -7.74 12.02 -21.35
C PRO A 186 -7.44 11.15 -22.58
N ALA A 187 -8.21 10.09 -22.78
CA ALA A 187 -8.11 9.24 -23.96
C ALA A 187 -9.25 9.55 -24.94
N ASN A 188 -8.94 9.66 -26.23
CA ASN A 188 -9.97 9.79 -27.25
C ASN A 188 -10.47 8.39 -27.63
N VAL A 189 -11.79 8.21 -27.57
CA VAL A 189 -12.47 6.98 -27.97
C VAL A 189 -13.24 7.28 -29.24
N SER A 190 -12.78 6.74 -30.37
CA SER A 190 -13.58 6.67 -31.59
C SER A 190 -14.64 5.57 -31.43
N ASP A 191 -15.83 5.80 -31.97
CA ASP A 191 -16.93 4.83 -31.98
C ASP A 191 -17.58 4.52 -30.63
N TYR A 192 -17.50 5.45 -29.67
CA TYR A 192 -18.29 5.37 -28.45
C TYR A 192 -19.77 5.47 -28.80
N GLU A 193 -20.55 4.47 -28.39
CA GLU A 193 -22.00 4.45 -28.54
C GLU A 193 -22.66 5.00 -27.28
N CYS A 194 -23.36 6.13 -27.41
CA CYS A 194 -24.04 6.73 -26.27
C CYS A 194 -25.25 5.86 -25.85
N GLU A 195 -25.27 5.43 -24.58
CA GLU A 195 -26.34 4.58 -24.06
C GLU A 195 -27.73 5.22 -24.13
N LYS A 196 -27.82 6.57 -24.03
CA LYS A 196 -29.07 7.33 -24.08
C LYS A 196 -29.59 7.56 -25.49
N CYS A 197 -28.74 7.98 -26.43
CA CYS A 197 -29.19 8.33 -27.79
C CYS A 197 -28.88 7.28 -28.86
N LYS A 198 -28.15 6.21 -28.51
CA LYS A 198 -27.75 5.08 -29.38
C LYS A 198 -26.95 5.48 -30.62
N LYS A 199 -26.39 6.69 -30.64
CA LYS A 199 -25.51 7.16 -31.74
C LYS A 199 -24.05 6.89 -31.40
N LYS A 200 -23.29 6.45 -32.40
CA LYS A 200 -21.84 6.34 -32.33
C LYS A 200 -21.19 7.68 -32.62
N GLY A 201 -20.11 7.99 -31.91
CA GLY A 201 -19.38 9.22 -32.10
C GLY A 201 -18.03 9.21 -31.38
N ARG A 202 -17.35 10.36 -31.45
CA ARG A 202 -16.12 10.60 -30.69
C ARG A 202 -16.49 10.95 -29.24
N ALA A 203 -15.84 10.29 -28.30
CA ALA A 203 -15.91 10.63 -26.89
C ALA A 203 -14.50 10.85 -26.31
N THR A 204 -14.43 11.54 -25.18
CA THR A 204 -13.22 11.67 -24.39
C THR A 204 -13.43 10.94 -23.07
N GLN A 205 -12.56 9.98 -22.76
CA GLN A 205 -12.55 9.24 -21.51
C GLN A 205 -11.56 9.89 -20.55
N HIS A 206 -11.98 10.08 -19.30
CA HIS A 206 -11.14 10.58 -18.22
C HIS A 206 -11.03 9.51 -17.14
N ALA A 207 -9.81 9.16 -16.74
CA ALA A 207 -9.58 8.35 -15.55
C ALA A 207 -9.52 9.25 -14.31
N ARG A 208 -10.16 8.82 -13.20
CA ARG A 208 -10.15 9.52 -11.90
C ARG A 208 -10.02 8.51 -10.76
N LEU A 209 -9.50 8.97 -9.63
CA LEU A 209 -9.46 8.21 -8.38
C LEU A 209 -10.79 8.40 -7.63
N THR A 210 -11.66 7.40 -7.68
CA THR A 210 -12.98 7.43 -7.02
C THR A 210 -12.89 7.08 -5.53
N THR A 211 -12.06 6.08 -5.22
CA THR A 211 -11.66 5.70 -3.86
C THR A 211 -10.16 5.89 -3.74
N THR A 212 -9.73 6.55 -2.67
CA THR A 212 -8.32 6.88 -2.44
C THR A 212 -7.78 6.08 -1.26
N PRO A 213 -6.71 5.29 -1.44
CA PRO A 213 -6.19 4.43 -0.39
C PRO A 213 -5.49 5.23 0.72
N ASP A 214 -5.40 4.68 1.92
CA ASP A 214 -4.49 5.24 2.92
C ASP A 214 -3.04 4.91 2.59
N ILE A 215 -2.80 3.76 1.97
CA ILE A 215 -1.47 3.33 1.51
C ILE A 215 -1.46 3.20 -0.01
N LEU A 216 -0.64 4.02 -0.66
CA LEU A 216 -0.46 4.00 -2.11
C LEU A 216 0.88 3.34 -2.46
N GLU A 217 0.83 2.28 -3.26
CA GLU A 217 2.00 1.75 -3.95
C GLU A 217 2.11 2.35 -5.36
N ILE A 218 3.30 2.85 -5.70
CA ILE A 218 3.67 3.20 -7.08
C ILE A 218 4.80 2.30 -7.52
N ASP A 219 4.59 1.54 -8.59
CA ASP A 219 5.60 0.67 -9.17
C ASP A 219 6.08 1.24 -10.50
N PHE A 220 7.39 1.43 -10.64
CA PHE A 220 7.98 1.87 -11.89
C PHE A 220 8.17 0.68 -12.82
N LEU A 221 7.46 0.68 -13.94
CA LEU A 221 7.53 -0.38 -14.97
C LEU A 221 8.84 -0.28 -15.75
N ARG A 222 9.96 -0.64 -15.10
CA ARG A 222 11.32 -0.51 -15.63
C ARG A 222 11.67 -1.60 -16.62
N PHE A 223 10.97 -2.73 -16.64
CA PHE A 223 11.30 -3.84 -17.51
C PHE A 223 10.36 -3.88 -18.71
N GLN A 224 10.94 -3.88 -19.91
CA GLN A 224 10.19 -3.88 -21.15
C GLN A 224 10.80 -4.87 -22.13
N GLN A 225 9.92 -5.56 -22.87
CA GLN A 225 10.34 -6.40 -23.98
C GLN A 225 10.56 -5.52 -25.21
N THR A 226 11.73 -5.63 -25.83
CA THR A 226 12.03 -4.98 -27.10
C THR A 226 11.31 -5.68 -28.24
N GLY A 227 11.18 -5.02 -29.40
CA GLY A 227 10.57 -5.63 -30.60
C GLY A 227 11.29 -6.88 -31.13
N ARG A 228 12.49 -7.20 -30.62
CA ARG A 228 13.23 -8.43 -30.93
C ARG A 228 13.03 -9.54 -29.88
N GLY A 229 12.09 -9.37 -28.95
CA GLY A 229 11.80 -10.34 -27.89
C GLY A 229 12.76 -10.31 -26.69
N VAL A 230 13.81 -9.48 -26.73
CA VAL A 230 14.80 -9.32 -25.64
C VAL A 230 14.24 -8.39 -24.58
N TYR A 231 14.34 -8.78 -23.31
CA TYR A 231 13.95 -7.94 -22.18
C TYR A 231 15.09 -7.01 -21.75
N LYS A 232 14.77 -5.74 -21.49
CA LYS A 232 15.73 -4.72 -21.05
C LYS A 232 15.17 -3.93 -19.87
N LYS A 233 16.08 -3.55 -18.95
CA LYS A 233 15.80 -2.58 -17.88
C LYS A 233 15.97 -1.15 -18.40
N ASN A 234 14.97 -0.32 -18.15
CA ASN A 234 15.02 1.13 -18.26
C ASN A 234 15.58 1.69 -16.94
N SER A 235 16.87 2.01 -16.97
CA SER A 235 17.59 2.58 -15.81
C SER A 235 17.52 4.10 -15.74
N SER A 236 16.60 4.74 -16.49
CA SER A 236 16.48 6.20 -16.49
C SER A 236 16.12 6.73 -15.10
N HIS A 237 16.68 7.90 -14.77
CA HIS A 237 16.30 8.64 -13.59
C HIS A 237 14.86 9.17 -13.76
N VAL A 238 14.07 9.05 -12.70
CA VAL A 238 12.70 9.52 -12.61
C VAL A 238 12.63 10.38 -11.35
N PRO A 239 12.62 11.72 -11.47
CA PRO A 239 12.47 12.58 -10.31
C PRO A 239 11.08 12.39 -9.69
N PHE A 240 11.01 12.30 -8.37
CA PHE A 240 9.76 12.29 -7.60
C PHE A 240 9.97 12.98 -6.26
N SER A 241 8.87 13.43 -5.66
CA SER A 241 8.87 14.12 -4.37
C SER A 241 8.54 13.17 -3.23
N SER A 242 9.05 13.45 -2.04
CA SER A 242 8.62 12.79 -0.80
C SER A 242 7.18 13.13 -0.41
N ASN A 243 6.67 14.27 -0.86
CA ASN A 243 5.28 14.69 -0.73
C ASN A 243 4.64 14.63 -2.11
N LEU A 244 3.64 13.78 -2.29
CA LEU A 244 2.94 13.58 -3.54
C LEU A 244 1.52 14.12 -3.41
N ASP A 245 1.14 15.04 -4.29
CA ASP A 245 -0.22 15.60 -4.35
C ASP A 245 -0.95 14.98 -5.54
N LEU A 246 -2.03 14.25 -5.26
CA LEU A 246 -2.92 13.62 -6.24
C LEU A 246 -4.31 14.26 -6.26
N SER A 247 -4.50 15.40 -5.58
CA SER A 247 -5.80 16.08 -5.46
C SER A 247 -6.41 16.41 -6.83
N ALA A 248 -5.57 16.71 -7.83
CA ALA A 248 -6.02 16.99 -9.19
C ALA A 248 -6.66 15.77 -9.90
N PHE A 249 -6.41 14.56 -9.42
CA PHE A 249 -6.89 13.30 -10.00
C PHE A 249 -8.00 12.64 -9.18
N ALA A 250 -8.23 13.13 -7.95
CA ALA A 250 -9.32 12.68 -7.10
C ALA A 250 -10.69 13.04 -7.70
N GLU A 251 -11.67 12.16 -7.50
CA GLU A 251 -13.07 12.50 -7.69
C GLU A 251 -13.57 13.34 -6.51
N GLY A 252 -14.27 14.44 -6.79
CA GLY A 252 -14.71 15.40 -5.78
C GLY A 252 -13.67 16.50 -5.48
N LYS A 253 -13.90 17.24 -4.39
CA LYS A 253 -13.01 18.32 -3.91
C LYS A 253 -12.22 17.88 -2.66
N SER A 254 -11.69 16.67 -2.66
CA SER A 254 -10.89 16.16 -1.55
C SER A 254 -9.42 16.53 -1.74
N THR A 255 -8.81 17.02 -0.65
CA THR A 255 -7.36 17.08 -0.53
C THR A 255 -6.81 15.66 -0.48
N LEU A 256 -5.86 15.38 -1.36
CA LEU A 256 -5.29 14.05 -1.50
C LEU A 256 -3.77 14.15 -1.59
N GLN A 257 -3.17 14.23 -0.41
CA GLN A 257 -1.73 14.31 -0.24
C GLN A 257 -1.17 13.05 0.37
N TYR A 258 0.07 12.72 0.00
CA TYR A 258 0.74 11.49 0.36
C TYR A 258 2.18 11.78 0.79
N ARG A 259 2.67 11.05 1.80
CA ARG A 259 4.06 11.11 2.29
C ARG A 259 4.77 9.79 2.07
N LEU A 260 5.97 9.85 1.52
CA LEU A 260 6.81 8.69 1.24
C LEU A 260 7.20 7.97 2.54
N LEU A 261 6.95 6.67 2.59
CA LEU A 261 7.31 5.77 3.68
C LEU A 261 8.58 5.00 3.38
N SER A 262 8.65 4.40 2.19
CA SER A 262 9.77 3.54 1.79
C SER A 262 9.93 3.46 0.27
N VAL A 263 11.13 3.11 -0.15
CA VAL A 263 11.51 2.91 -1.54
C VAL A 263 12.31 1.61 -1.65
N VAL A 264 11.75 0.64 -2.38
CA VAL A 264 12.52 -0.50 -2.88
C VAL A 264 13.35 -0.02 -4.07
N GLN A 265 14.66 -0.29 -4.05
CA GLN A 265 15.59 0.10 -5.11
C GLN A 265 16.19 -1.13 -5.75
N HIS A 266 16.49 -1.03 -7.05
CA HIS A 266 17.10 -2.11 -7.82
C HIS A 266 18.35 -1.62 -8.55
N MET A 267 19.46 -2.35 -8.41
CA MET A 267 20.68 -2.18 -9.20
C MET A 267 20.87 -3.38 -10.12
N GLY A 268 21.42 -3.16 -11.33
CA GLY A 268 21.69 -4.24 -12.29
C GLY A 268 20.78 -4.22 -13.51
N SER A 269 20.64 -5.39 -14.15
CA SER A 269 19.97 -5.62 -15.43
C SER A 269 18.58 -6.26 -15.26
N PHE A 270 17.93 -6.66 -16.35
CA PHE A 270 16.70 -7.48 -16.28
C PHE A 270 16.96 -8.88 -15.71
N ALA A 271 18.06 -9.52 -16.11
CA ALA A 271 18.33 -10.92 -15.78
C ALA A 271 18.99 -11.11 -14.41
N ASN A 272 19.80 -10.14 -13.98
CA ASN A 272 20.54 -10.18 -12.72
C ASN A 272 20.62 -8.79 -12.11
N GLY A 273 20.45 -8.71 -10.80
CA GLY A 273 20.60 -7.48 -10.04
C GLY A 273 20.58 -7.72 -8.54
N HIS A 274 20.42 -6.64 -7.80
CA HIS A 274 20.29 -6.64 -6.35
C HIS A 274 19.22 -5.65 -5.92
N TYR A 275 18.43 -6.04 -4.93
CA TYR A 275 17.40 -5.20 -4.35
C TYR A 275 17.77 -4.79 -2.92
N ARG A 276 17.46 -3.55 -2.57
CA ARG A 276 17.53 -3.04 -1.20
C ARG A 276 16.31 -2.18 -0.92
N CYS A 277 16.09 -1.85 0.34
CA CYS A 277 15.03 -0.92 0.75
C CYS A 277 15.64 0.29 1.47
N ILE A 278 15.10 1.47 1.22
CA ILE A 278 15.34 2.65 2.07
C ILE A 278 14.00 3.08 2.64
N ALA A 279 13.85 3.07 3.96
CA ALA A 279 12.58 3.28 4.63
C ALA A 279 12.67 4.20 5.84
N LYS A 280 11.56 4.82 6.21
CA LYS A 280 11.43 5.69 7.38
C LYS A 280 10.91 4.91 8.57
N SER A 281 11.73 4.77 9.59
CA SER A 281 11.37 4.08 10.83
C SER A 281 10.28 4.82 11.61
N PRO A 282 9.65 4.18 12.61
CA PRO A 282 8.68 4.82 13.50
C PRO A 282 9.22 6.04 14.24
N SER A 283 10.53 6.07 14.56
CA SER A 283 11.20 7.22 15.17
C SER A 283 11.48 8.35 14.17
N GLY A 284 11.10 8.17 12.91
CA GLY A 284 11.23 9.14 11.83
C GLY A 284 12.61 9.17 11.16
N VAL A 285 13.50 8.24 11.53
CA VAL A 285 14.84 8.10 10.97
C VAL A 285 14.78 7.31 9.67
N TRP A 286 15.49 7.77 8.64
CA TRP A 286 15.64 7.02 7.40
C TRP A 286 16.76 6.00 7.53
N GLU A 287 16.51 4.79 7.06
CA GLU A 287 17.44 3.66 7.17
C GLU A 287 17.54 2.97 5.82
N GLU A 288 18.77 2.60 5.44
CA GLU A 288 19.01 1.66 4.35
C GLU A 288 19.08 0.25 4.90
N LEU A 289 18.29 -0.62 4.29
CA LEU A 289 18.05 -2.00 4.64
C LEU A 289 18.52 -2.84 3.45
N ASP A 290 19.74 -3.36 3.55
CA ASP A 290 20.42 -4.13 2.53
C ASP A 290 20.74 -5.52 3.09
N ASP A 291 19.80 -6.44 2.89
CA ASP A 291 19.82 -7.77 3.49
C ASP A 291 20.06 -7.70 5.01
N SER A 292 21.17 -8.23 5.50
CA SER A 292 21.53 -8.26 6.92
C SER A 292 22.07 -6.92 7.43
N SER A 293 22.45 -6.02 6.52
CA SER A 293 23.00 -4.71 6.84
C SER A 293 21.88 -3.69 7.02
N VAL A 294 21.90 -3.00 8.15
CA VAL A 294 21.02 -1.87 8.45
C VAL A 294 21.88 -0.69 8.82
N ARG A 295 21.72 0.44 8.12
CA ARG A 295 22.44 1.67 8.44
C ARG A 295 21.54 2.89 8.32
N LYS A 296 21.88 3.96 9.04
CA LYS A 296 21.23 5.26 8.85
C LYS A 296 21.45 5.75 7.41
N SER A 297 20.41 6.34 6.84
CA SER A 297 20.39 6.93 5.50
C SER A 297 19.58 8.24 5.53
N ARG A 298 19.25 8.77 4.36
CA ARG A 298 18.52 10.03 4.17
C ARG A 298 17.44 9.83 3.13
N ILE A 299 16.35 10.61 3.23
CA ILE A 299 15.31 10.63 2.20
C ILE A 299 15.85 10.98 0.81
N SER A 300 16.91 11.80 0.74
CA SER A 300 17.58 12.13 -0.52
C SER A 300 18.19 10.91 -1.19
N GLU A 301 18.70 9.94 -0.44
CA GLU A 301 19.23 8.67 -0.96
C GLU A 301 18.11 7.71 -1.37
N ALA A 302 16.94 7.80 -0.73
CA ALA A 302 15.75 7.07 -1.17
C ALA A 302 15.28 7.54 -2.56
N ILE A 303 15.26 8.86 -2.77
CA ILE A 303 14.78 9.52 -4.00
C ILE A 303 15.82 9.46 -5.11
N ASN A 304 17.07 9.77 -4.80
CA ASN A 304 18.17 9.84 -5.74
C ASN A 304 19.41 9.09 -5.22
N PRO A 305 19.43 7.75 -5.33
CA PRO A 305 20.44 6.92 -4.67
C PRO A 305 21.84 6.98 -5.30
N GLY A 306 21.98 7.47 -6.55
CA GLY A 306 23.24 7.37 -7.28
C GLY A 306 23.74 5.92 -7.45
N GLY A 307 25.00 5.74 -7.85
CA GLY A 307 25.69 4.43 -7.79
C GLY A 307 25.06 3.29 -8.59
N GLY A 308 24.28 3.58 -9.64
CA GLY A 308 23.61 2.56 -10.46
C GLY A 308 22.31 2.00 -9.86
N TRP A 309 21.91 2.48 -8.68
CA TRP A 309 20.63 2.17 -8.07
C TRP A 309 19.51 2.97 -8.72
N THR A 310 18.37 2.32 -8.89
CA THR A 310 17.16 2.97 -9.42
C THR A 310 15.97 2.67 -8.50
N PRO A 311 15.23 3.69 -8.03
CA PRO A 311 13.95 3.49 -7.33
C PRO A 311 13.03 2.58 -8.15
N TYR A 312 12.46 1.56 -7.55
CA TYR A 312 11.70 0.50 -8.22
C TYR A 312 10.23 0.53 -7.80
N SER A 313 9.95 0.34 -6.51
CA SER A 313 8.61 0.44 -5.92
C SER A 313 8.62 1.45 -4.78
N LEU A 314 7.61 2.30 -4.71
CA LEU A 314 7.48 3.39 -3.75
C LEU A 314 6.20 3.16 -2.93
N PHE A 315 6.30 3.29 -1.61
CA PHE A 315 5.15 3.21 -0.72
C PHE A 315 4.93 4.57 -0.07
N TYR A 316 3.71 5.09 -0.20
CA TYR A 316 3.27 6.34 0.38
C TYR A 316 2.10 6.12 1.35
N ALA A 317 2.03 6.92 2.41
CA ALA A 317 0.85 7.03 3.28
C ALA A 317 0.11 8.33 3.02
N ARG A 318 -1.21 8.28 3.02
CA ARG A 318 -2.07 9.46 2.93
C ARG A 318 -1.81 10.38 4.12
N VAL A 319 -1.79 11.68 3.85
CA VAL A 319 -1.83 12.71 4.88
C VAL A 319 -3.31 12.93 5.18
N GLU A 320 -3.73 12.57 6.38
CA GLU A 320 -5.06 12.90 6.87
C GLU A 320 -5.18 14.44 7.01
N ASP A 321 -6.32 15.00 6.62
CA ASP A 321 -6.60 16.42 6.83
C ASP A 321 -6.76 16.67 8.34
N ASP A 322 -5.88 17.50 8.93
CA ASP A 322 -6.03 17.97 10.32
C ASP A 322 -7.31 18.82 10.55
N ALA A 323 -8.16 18.99 9.53
CA ALA A 323 -9.35 19.83 9.55
C ALA A 323 -10.46 19.33 10.49
N HIS A 324 -10.46 18.05 10.90
CA HIS A 324 -11.45 17.52 11.85
C HIS A 324 -11.01 17.51 13.33
N LEU A 325 -9.80 18.00 13.64
CA LEU A 325 -9.30 18.08 15.02
C LEU A 325 -9.10 19.50 15.56
N ASN A 326 -9.32 20.54 14.74
CA ASN A 326 -9.48 21.90 15.25
C ASN A 326 -10.91 22.12 15.75
N GLY A 327 -11.30 21.34 16.76
CA GLY A 327 -12.28 21.82 17.73
C GLY A 327 -11.70 23.07 18.39
N HIS A 328 -12.43 24.18 18.30
CA HIS A 328 -12.10 25.50 18.86
C HIS A 328 -11.21 25.43 20.10
N VAL A 329 -9.91 25.71 19.91
CA VAL A 329 -9.03 26.09 21.02
C VAL A 329 -9.28 27.58 21.26
N ASN A 330 -10.04 27.90 22.31
CA ASN A 330 -9.94 29.24 22.90
C ASN A 330 -8.70 29.29 23.81
N GLY A 331 -8.11 30.48 23.91
CA GLY A 331 -6.75 30.75 24.37
C GLY A 331 -6.36 30.36 25.80
N ASP A 332 -7.15 29.58 26.54
CA ASP A 332 -6.91 29.27 27.96
C ASP A 332 -6.90 27.75 28.30
N GLY A 333 -6.73 26.87 27.31
CA GLY A 333 -6.21 25.51 27.58
C GLY A 333 -7.02 24.61 28.54
N GLN A 334 -8.36 24.71 28.56
CA GLN A 334 -9.22 23.77 29.29
C GLN A 334 -10.22 23.05 28.36
N VAL A 335 -10.31 21.72 28.52
CA VAL A 335 -11.22 20.84 27.79
C VAL A 335 -12.58 20.79 28.52
N LEU A 336 -13.64 21.26 27.87
CA LEU A 336 -15.02 21.12 28.39
C LEU A 336 -15.61 19.76 27.97
N GLN A 337 -16.05 18.97 28.94
CA GLN A 337 -16.84 17.74 28.70
C GLN A 337 -18.24 18.13 28.17
N ARG A 338 -18.68 17.47 27.09
CA ARG A 338 -20.05 17.66 26.57
C ARG A 338 -21.06 16.91 27.44
N GLU A 339 -21.94 17.66 28.10
CA GLU A 339 -23.18 17.13 28.64
C GLU A 339 -24.18 16.85 27.51
N SER A 340 -24.83 15.69 27.56
CA SER A 340 -25.83 15.23 26.59
C SER A 340 -27.20 15.83 26.90
N GLU A 341 -27.70 16.74 26.07
CA GLU A 341 -29.10 17.18 26.13
C GLU A 341 -29.99 16.27 25.29
N GLY A 342 -30.85 15.53 26.00
CA GLY A 342 -31.89 14.66 25.43
C GLY A 342 -33.06 15.45 24.84
N SER A 343 -33.50 14.96 23.67
CA SER A 343 -34.63 15.44 22.89
C SER A 343 -35.95 15.46 23.67
N ARG A 344 -36.63 16.61 23.63
CA ARG A 344 -38.04 16.79 24.03
C ARG A 344 -38.94 16.13 22.98
N HIS A 345 -39.76 15.17 23.37
CA HIS A 345 -40.99 14.82 22.64
C HIS A 345 -42.16 14.72 23.62
N SER A 346 -43.17 15.53 23.35
CA SER A 346 -44.48 15.56 23.99
C SER A 346 -45.31 14.35 23.59
N ASN A 347 -46.06 13.78 24.54
CA ASN A 347 -47.42 13.28 24.29
C ASN A 347 -48.25 13.21 25.58
N HIS A 348 -49.40 13.88 25.53
CA HIS A 348 -50.63 13.63 26.30
C HIS A 348 -50.97 12.12 26.27
N THR A 349 -51.58 11.44 27.27
CA THR A 349 -52.76 11.76 28.08
C THR A 349 -52.98 10.64 29.13
N SER A 350 -53.73 11.00 30.19
CA SER A 350 -54.67 10.15 30.94
C SER A 350 -54.19 9.34 32.17
N SER A 351 -54.61 9.89 33.33
CA SER A 351 -55.40 9.23 34.40
C SER A 351 -54.72 8.49 35.57
N HIS A 352 -54.98 9.08 36.74
CA HIS A 352 -55.30 8.49 38.05
C HIS A 352 -54.23 7.94 39.02
N LYS A 353 -54.16 8.68 40.15
CA LYS A 353 -54.16 8.26 41.57
C LYS A 353 -52.88 7.64 42.19
N ARG A 354 -52.30 8.42 43.11
CA ARG A 354 -52.08 8.17 44.58
C ARG A 354 -51.43 6.81 44.92
N VAL A 355 -50.26 6.74 45.58
CA VAL A 355 -50.07 6.88 47.05
C VAL A 355 -48.56 6.78 47.39
N LYS A 356 -48.12 7.57 48.40
CA LYS A 356 -47.09 7.42 49.48
C LYS A 356 -46.32 6.06 49.55
N SER A 357 -45.14 5.86 50.14
CA SER A 357 -44.16 6.58 50.98
C SER A 357 -43.10 5.53 51.41
N HIS A 358 -41.85 5.96 51.64
CA HIS A 358 -40.82 5.33 52.52
C HIS A 358 -40.35 3.90 52.11
N MET A 359 -39.09 3.49 52.23
CA MET A 359 -37.90 3.96 52.95
C MET A 359 -36.68 3.93 52.01
#